data_AF-A0A7C5V840-F1
#
_entry.id   AF-A0A7C5V840-F1
#
_cell.length_a   1.000
_cell.length_b   1.000
_cell.length_c   1.000
_cell.angle_alpha   90.00
_cell.angle_beta   90.00
_cell.angle_gamma   90.00
#
_symmetry.space_group_name_H-M   'P 1'
#
loop_
_entity.id
_entity.type
_entity.pdbx_description
1 polymer ?
#
loop_
_entity_poly.entity_id
_entity_poly.type
_entity_poly.pdbx_seq_one_letter_code
_entity_poly.pdbx_strand_id
1 'polypeptide(L)'
;MAGKKRFTFFKVLLLLVAAVLAWVLLSLRSLQELLQAYQERNREREQVEMLEERIRLLERQRKSLEFSGVEMERQLREYYGMVRPGEKVIYLASEQETSATVRNFIGELETTSPASARNVETEPEPPSESSDSNSAQKSSASTKVKKSTKRK
;
A
#
# COMPACT_ATOMS: atom_id res chain seq x y z
N MET A 1 -23.40 23.84 80.93
CA MET A 1 -22.66 23.17 79.81
C MET A 1 -23.58 22.56 78.72
N ALA A 2 -24.81 23.06 78.50
CA ALA A 2 -25.76 22.41 77.59
C ALA A 2 -25.60 22.74 76.09
N GLY A 3 -24.94 23.86 75.74
CA GLY A 3 -24.84 24.33 74.35
C GLY A 3 -23.90 23.50 73.45
N LYS A 4 -22.90 22.82 74.01
CA LYS A 4 -21.90 22.08 73.22
C LYS A 4 -22.48 20.86 72.50
N LYS A 5 -23.49 20.19 73.09
CA LYS A 5 -24.09 18.97 72.52
C LYS A 5 -24.83 19.25 71.20
N ARG A 6 -25.53 20.38 71.10
CA ARG A 6 -26.26 20.77 69.87
C ARG A 6 -25.31 21.06 68.70
N PHE A 7 -24.15 21.65 69.01
CA PHE A 7 -23.10 21.91 68.02
C PHE A 7 -22.43 20.64 67.51
N THR A 8 -22.23 19.62 68.37
CA THR A 8 -21.70 18.33 67.92
C THR A 8 -22.69 17.57 67.05
N PHE A 9 -23.99 17.58 67.38
CA PHE A 9 -25.01 17.00 66.52
C PHE A 9 -25.07 17.68 65.14
N PHE A 10 -24.97 19.01 65.09
CA PHE A 10 -24.97 19.74 63.82
C PHE A 10 -23.75 19.41 62.97
N LYS A 11 -22.56 19.26 63.59
CA LYS A 11 -21.34 18.85 62.89
C LYS A 11 -21.44 17.42 62.35
N VAL A 12 -21.99 16.48 63.12
CA VAL A 12 -22.21 15.10 62.67
C VAL A 12 -23.21 15.06 61.52
N LEU A 13 -24.29 15.83 61.60
CA LEU A 13 -25.28 15.93 60.52
C LEU A 13 -24.65 16.50 59.24
N LEU A 14 -23.85 17.57 59.36
CA LEU A 14 -23.12 18.15 58.22
C LEU A 14 -22.16 17.13 57.59
N LEU A 15 -21.44 16.37 58.40
CA LEU A 15 -20.50 15.34 57.93
C LEU A 15 -21.22 14.20 57.22
N LEU A 16 -22.39 13.80 57.72
CA LEU A 16 -23.23 12.78 57.09
C LEU A 16 -23.75 13.26 55.73
N VAL A 17 -24.22 14.50 55.63
CA VAL A 17 -24.65 15.09 54.35
C VAL A 17 -23.47 15.17 53.37
N ALA A 18 -22.29 15.59 53.82
CA ALA A 18 -21.09 15.62 52.99
C ALA A 18 -20.68 14.23 52.49
N ALA A 19 -20.80 13.19 53.32
CA ALA A 19 -20.52 11.81 52.93
C ALA A 19 -21.49 11.30 51.87
N VAL A 20 -22.79 11.59 52.00
CA VAL A 20 -23.80 11.23 51.00
C VAL A 20 -23.54 11.95 49.68
N LEU A 21 -23.20 13.24 49.72
CA LEU A 21 -22.81 13.99 48.53
C LEU A 21 -21.57 13.39 47.86
N ALA A 22 -20.52 13.10 48.62
CA ALA A 22 -19.32 12.47 48.09
C ALA A 22 -19.61 11.12 47.42
N TRP A 23 -20.50 10.31 48.02
CA TRP A 23 -20.94 9.04 47.45
C TRP A 23 -21.66 9.22 46.11
N VAL A 24 -22.60 10.17 46.03
CA VAL A 24 -23.33 10.48 44.80
C VAL A 24 -22.36 10.96 43.70
N LEU A 25 -21.41 11.83 44.03
CA LEU A 25 -20.38 12.29 43.09
C LEU A 25 -19.51 11.13 42.56
N LEU A 26 -19.16 10.17 43.42
CA LEU A 26 -18.41 8.99 42.99
C LEU A 26 -19.21 8.13 42.02
N SER A 27 -20.50 7.95 42.28
CA SER A 27 -21.42 7.18 41.43
C SER A 27 -21.68 7.82 40.06
N LEU A 28 -21.68 9.15 39.99
CA LEU A 28 -21.78 9.88 38.71
C LEU A 28 -20.57 9.66 37.80
N ARG A 29 -19.38 9.49 38.39
CA ARG A 29 -18.13 9.35 37.66
C ARG A 29 -18.03 8.01 36.93
N SER A 30 -18.45 6.92 37.56
CA SER A 30 -18.49 5.60 36.90
C SER A 30 -19.45 5.57 35.71
N LEU A 31 -20.56 6.31 35.79
CA LEU A 31 -21.50 6.45 34.69
C LEU A 31 -20.87 7.18 33.49
N GLN A 32 -20.05 8.21 33.74
CA GLN A 32 -19.33 8.93 32.70
C GLN A 32 -18.27 8.05 32.02
N GLU A 33 -17.53 7.26 32.79
CA GLU A 33 -16.53 6.32 32.25
C GLU A 33 -17.17 5.27 31.36
N LEU A 34 -18.34 4.73 31.74
CA LEU A 34 -19.09 3.79 30.90
C LEU A 34 -19.50 4.43 29.57
N LEU A 35 -19.98 5.68 29.62
CA LEU A 35 -20.42 6.41 28.43
C LEU A 35 -19.26 6.72 27.49
N GLN A 36 -18.09 7.09 28.05
CA GLN A 36 -16.87 7.31 27.28
C GLN A 36 -16.39 6.02 26.62
N ALA A 37 -16.33 4.92 27.37
CA ALA A 37 -15.94 3.61 26.84
C ALA A 37 -16.88 3.15 25.71
N TYR A 38 -18.19 3.42 25.84
CA TYR A 38 -19.16 3.11 24.79
C TYR A 38 -18.93 3.95 23.52
N GLN A 39 -18.65 5.25 23.68
CA GLN A 39 -18.35 6.14 22.56
C GLN A 39 -17.05 5.74 21.86
N GLU A 40 -16.02 5.38 22.61
CA GLU A 40 -14.74 4.90 22.06
C GLU A 40 -14.95 3.62 21.24
N ARG A 41 -15.68 2.64 21.81
CA ARG A 41 -16.03 1.41 21.09
C ARG A 41 -16.78 1.67 19.79
N ASN A 42 -17.73 2.62 19.78
CA ASN A 42 -18.48 2.96 18.57
C ASN A 42 -17.58 3.62 17.52
N ARG A 43 -16.70 4.54 17.92
CA ARG A 43 -15.73 5.16 17.00
C ARG A 43 -14.80 4.13 16.38
N GLU A 44 -14.31 3.18 17.17
CA GLU A 44 -13.47 2.10 16.66
C GLU A 44 -14.23 1.23 15.66
N ARG A 45 -15.50 0.90 15.94
CA ARG A 45 -16.36 0.16 15.02
C ARG A 45 -16.57 0.89 13.70
N GLU A 46 -16.89 2.18 13.76
CA GLU A 46 -17.04 3.03 12.56
C GLU A 46 -15.74 3.08 11.74
N GLN A 47 -14.58 3.15 12.39
CA GLN A 47 -13.29 3.11 11.71
C GLN A 47 -13.06 1.77 11.02
N VAL A 48 -13.34 0.65 11.70
CA VAL A 48 -13.21 -0.69 11.11
C VAL A 48 -14.11 -0.82 9.89
N GLU A 49 -15.36 -0.39 9.98
CA GLU A 49 -16.32 -0.43 8.88
C GLU A 49 -15.84 0.40 7.68
N MET A 50 -15.37 1.63 7.91
CA MET A 50 -14.78 2.46 6.84
C MET A 50 -13.55 1.82 6.19
N LEU A 51 -12.69 1.16 6.98
CA LEU A 51 -11.51 0.46 6.45
C LEU A 51 -11.93 -0.73 5.59
N GLU A 52 -12.90 -1.52 6.05
CA GLU A 52 -13.44 -2.66 5.30
C GLU A 52 -14.04 -2.24 3.96
N GLU A 53 -14.82 -1.16 3.94
CA GLU A 53 -15.36 -0.59 2.70
C GLU A 53 -14.25 -0.17 1.75
N ARG A 54 -13.18 0.46 2.28
CA ARG A 54 -12.05 0.91 1.48
C ARG A 54 -11.26 -0.25 0.90
N ILE A 55 -11.08 -1.34 1.66
CA ILE A 55 -10.47 -2.59 1.18
C ILE A 55 -11.31 -3.16 0.04
N ARG A 56 -12.64 -3.28 0.23
CA ARG A 56 -13.54 -3.80 -0.82
C ARG A 56 -13.47 -2.95 -2.10
N LEU A 57 -13.39 -1.63 -1.97
CA LEU A 57 -13.27 -0.73 -3.10
C LEU A 57 -11.94 -0.95 -3.84
N LEU A 58 -10.83 -1.00 -3.11
CA LEU A 58 -9.50 -1.26 -3.67
C LEU A 58 -9.41 -2.63 -4.33
N GLU A 59 -10.01 -3.67 -3.75
CA GLU A 59 -10.08 -5.00 -4.36
C GLU A 59 -10.87 -5.00 -5.67
N ARG A 60 -12.00 -4.28 -5.72
CA ARG A 60 -12.75 -4.11 -6.98
C ARG A 60 -11.94 -3.38 -8.03
N GLN A 61 -11.25 -2.31 -7.65
CA GLN A 61 -10.35 -1.60 -8.56
C GLN A 61 -9.24 -2.51 -9.08
N ARG A 62 -8.56 -3.23 -8.19
CA ARG A 62 -7.52 -4.20 -8.57
C ARG A 62 -8.06 -5.23 -9.56
N LYS A 63 -9.20 -5.86 -9.28
CA LYS A 63 -9.82 -6.84 -10.19
C LYS A 63 -10.17 -6.22 -11.55
N SER A 64 -10.69 -4.99 -11.55
CA SER A 64 -10.99 -4.29 -12.81
C SER A 64 -9.74 -3.97 -13.62
N LEU A 65 -8.63 -3.59 -12.97
CA LEU A 65 -7.35 -3.32 -13.63
C LEU A 65 -6.69 -4.60 -14.14
N GLU A 66 -6.76 -5.70 -13.38
CA GLU A 66 -6.25 -7.00 -13.82
C GLU A 66 -7.01 -7.48 -15.07
N PHE A 67 -8.34 -7.34 -15.09
CA PHE A 67 -9.15 -7.73 -16.24
C PHE A 67 -8.91 -6.83 -17.46
N SER A 68 -8.90 -5.50 -17.27
CA SER A 68 -8.67 -4.56 -18.37
C SER A 68 -7.25 -4.64 -18.93
N GLY A 69 -6.25 -4.91 -18.10
CA GLY A 69 -4.87 -5.08 -18.54
C GLY A 69 -4.70 -6.27 -19.50
N VAL A 70 -5.36 -7.39 -19.21
CA VAL A 70 -5.30 -8.60 -20.06
C VAL A 70 -6.05 -8.37 -21.38
N GLU A 71 -7.23 -7.75 -21.35
CA GLU A 71 -7.99 -7.45 -22.56
C GLU A 71 -7.24 -6.45 -23.46
N MET A 72 -6.65 -5.41 -22.86
CA MET A 72 -5.84 -4.44 -23.59
C MET A 72 -4.59 -5.10 -24.17
N GLU A 73 -3.87 -5.92 -23.41
CA GLU A 73 -2.72 -6.68 -23.91
C GLU A 73 -3.12 -7.53 -25.13
N ARG A 74 -4.24 -8.25 -25.04
CA ARG A 74 -4.74 -9.07 -26.15
C ARG A 74 -5.04 -8.23 -27.39
N GLN A 75 -5.73 -7.10 -27.25
CA GLN A 75 -6.00 -6.19 -28.37
C GLN A 75 -4.69 -5.65 -28.97
N LEU A 76 -3.73 -5.28 -28.14
CA LEU A 76 -2.41 -4.83 -28.59
C LEU A 76 -1.67 -5.92 -29.40
N ARG A 77 -1.75 -7.19 -29.00
CA ARG A 77 -1.18 -8.30 -29.78
C ARG A 77 -1.88 -8.49 -31.11
N GLU A 78 -3.21 -8.45 -31.13
CA GLU A 78 -4.01 -8.67 -32.35
C GLU A 78 -3.82 -7.53 -33.36
N TYR A 79 -3.82 -6.27 -32.92
CA TYR A 79 -3.71 -5.11 -33.82
C TYR A 79 -2.28 -4.76 -34.23
N TYR A 80 -1.32 -4.87 -33.31
CA TYR A 80 0.06 -4.42 -33.55
C TYR A 80 1.05 -5.58 -33.73
N GLY A 81 0.59 -6.83 -33.67
CA GLY A 81 1.45 -8.00 -33.80
C GLY A 81 2.51 -8.10 -32.69
N MET A 82 2.29 -7.44 -31.56
CA MET A 82 3.26 -7.38 -30.47
C MET A 82 3.40 -8.76 -29.79
N VAL A 83 4.64 -9.16 -29.53
CA VAL A 83 5.00 -10.42 -28.90
C VAL A 83 5.56 -10.12 -27.52
N ARG A 84 5.24 -10.97 -26.53
CA ARG A 84 5.76 -10.77 -25.18
C ARG A 84 7.28 -10.93 -25.18
N PRO A 85 8.06 -10.08 -24.48
CA PRO A 85 9.50 -10.24 -24.39
C PRO A 85 9.85 -11.64 -23.85
N GLY A 86 10.60 -12.42 -24.65
CA GLY A 86 10.98 -13.80 -24.33
C GLY A 86 10.13 -14.90 -24.99
N GLU A 87 9.05 -14.55 -25.69
CA GLU A 87 8.22 -15.50 -26.44
C GLU A 87 8.79 -15.68 -27.88
N LYS A 88 9.02 -16.94 -28.29
CA LYS A 88 9.49 -17.28 -29.65
C LYS A 88 8.27 -17.59 -30.52
N VAL A 89 7.99 -16.73 -31.51
CA VAL A 89 6.95 -16.99 -32.51
C VAL A 89 7.53 -17.84 -33.62
N ILE A 90 6.96 -19.02 -33.82
CA ILE A 90 7.34 -19.94 -34.91
C ILE A 90 6.31 -19.75 -36.03
N TYR A 91 6.71 -19.10 -37.11
CA TYR A 91 5.90 -19.01 -38.32
C TYR A 91 6.05 -20.32 -39.10
N LEU A 92 4.96 -21.07 -39.22
CA LEU A 92 4.92 -22.26 -40.07
C LEU A 92 4.70 -21.78 -41.51
N ALA A 93 5.76 -21.80 -42.33
CA ALA A 93 5.67 -21.52 -43.74
C ALA A 93 4.75 -22.56 -44.40
N SER A 94 3.80 -22.10 -45.22
CA SER A 94 3.00 -22.99 -46.06
C SER A 94 3.90 -23.63 -47.12
N GLU A 95 3.60 -24.88 -47.52
CA GLU A 95 4.45 -25.71 -48.40
C GLU A 95 4.90 -25.05 -49.72
N GLN A 96 4.26 -23.95 -50.13
CA GLN A 96 4.59 -23.22 -51.35
C GLN A 96 5.86 -22.33 -51.22
N GLU A 97 6.20 -21.85 -50.03
CA GLU A 97 7.35 -20.94 -49.81
C GLU A 97 8.65 -21.68 -49.47
N THR A 98 8.55 -22.87 -48.87
CA THR A 98 9.69 -23.73 -48.55
C THR A 98 10.38 -24.23 -49.82
N SER A 99 9.59 -24.53 -50.85
CA SER A 99 10.08 -24.99 -52.15
C SER A 99 10.92 -23.94 -52.89
N ALA A 100 10.60 -22.65 -52.73
CA ALA A 100 11.37 -21.55 -53.33
C ALA A 100 12.67 -21.25 -52.55
N THR A 101 12.61 -21.30 -51.23
CA THR A 101 13.77 -21.01 -50.36
C THR A 101 14.85 -22.10 -50.45
N VAL A 102 14.46 -23.38 -50.51
CA VAL A 102 15.40 -24.50 -50.68
C VAL A 102 16.09 -24.47 -52.04
N ARG A 103 15.39 -24.01 -53.10
CA ARG A 103 15.98 -23.88 -54.45
C ARG A 103 17.06 -22.80 -54.52
N ASN A 104 16.86 -21.69 -53.81
CA ASN A 104 17.84 -20.60 -53.76
C ASN A 104 19.07 -20.99 -52.92
N PHE A 105 18.88 -21.76 -51.84
CA PHE A 105 19.98 -22.21 -50.99
C PHE A 105 20.92 -23.20 -51.70
N ILE A 106 20.40 -24.01 -52.63
CA ILE A 106 21.21 -24.97 -53.40
C ILE A 106 22.02 -24.27 -54.51
N GLY A 107 21.57 -23.11 -54.99
CA GLY A 107 22.28 -22.34 -56.03
C GLY A 107 23.50 -21.56 -55.53
N GLU A 108 23.66 -21.37 -54.22
CA GLU A 108 24.73 -20.53 -53.64
C GLU A 108 25.94 -21.36 -53.14
N LEU A 109 25.90 -22.69 -53.22
CA LEU A 109 26.99 -23.57 -52.77
C LEU A 109 28.05 -23.91 -53.85
N GLU A 110 27.92 -23.44 -55.10
CA GLU A 110 28.84 -23.80 -56.19
C GLU A 110 29.91 -22.74 -56.57
N THR A 111 30.07 -21.65 -55.81
CA THR A 111 31.12 -20.65 -56.10
C THR A 111 31.93 -20.23 -54.87
N THR A 112 32.62 -21.17 -54.21
CA THR A 112 33.74 -20.82 -53.31
C THR A 112 35.02 -21.58 -53.67
N SER A 113 35.86 -20.93 -54.47
CA SER A 113 37.28 -21.27 -54.63
C SER A 113 38.07 -20.58 -53.49
N PRO A 114 39.03 -21.27 -52.82
CA PRO A 114 39.65 -20.76 -51.60
C PRO A 114 40.94 -19.99 -51.90
N ALA A 115 41.03 -18.73 -51.49
CA ALA A 115 42.31 -18.07 -51.27
C ALA A 115 42.19 -16.85 -50.36
N SER A 116 42.95 -16.92 -49.26
CA SER A 116 43.80 -15.84 -48.72
C SER A 116 43.52 -15.51 -47.25
N ALA A 117 44.40 -16.06 -46.41
CA ALA A 117 44.57 -15.71 -45.01
C ALA A 117 45.30 -14.36 -44.86
N ARG A 118 44.89 -13.50 -43.91
CA ARG A 118 45.80 -12.61 -43.15
C ARG A 118 45.15 -11.92 -41.92
N ASN A 119 45.32 -12.53 -40.75
CA ASN A 119 45.93 -12.04 -39.50
C ASN A 119 45.56 -10.70 -38.81
N VAL A 120 45.62 -10.77 -37.45
CA VAL A 120 45.81 -9.74 -36.38
C VAL A 120 44.51 -9.11 -35.84
N GLU A 121 43.92 -9.58 -34.72
CA GLU A 121 44.29 -9.42 -33.29
C GLU A 121 44.17 -7.96 -32.80
N THR A 122 43.30 -7.71 -31.79
CA THR A 122 43.55 -6.93 -30.56
C THR A 122 42.21 -6.67 -29.83
N GLU A 123 42.03 -7.36 -28.72
CA GLU A 123 41.18 -6.97 -27.58
C GLU A 123 41.94 -5.89 -26.78
N PRO A 124 41.26 -4.90 -26.17
CA PRO A 124 41.15 -4.97 -24.71
C PRO A 124 39.82 -4.44 -24.14
N GLU A 125 39.59 -4.87 -22.90
CA GLU A 125 38.44 -4.71 -22.01
C GLU A 125 38.43 -3.32 -21.27
N PRO A 126 37.62 -3.07 -20.20
CA PRO A 126 36.67 -1.94 -20.08
C PRO A 126 37.04 -0.86 -19.03
N PRO A 127 36.17 0.15 -18.81
CA PRO A 127 35.84 0.59 -17.44
C PRO A 127 34.31 0.84 -17.26
N SER A 128 33.62 0.26 -16.28
CA SER A 128 33.52 0.61 -14.84
C SER A 128 32.78 1.93 -14.53
N GLU A 129 31.99 1.88 -13.45
CA GLU A 129 31.40 2.99 -12.65
C GLU A 129 30.04 3.54 -13.11
N SER A 130 28.93 3.16 -12.45
CA SER A 130 28.40 3.58 -11.12
C SER A 130 27.41 4.74 -11.26
N SER A 131 26.17 4.53 -10.83
CA SER A 131 25.33 5.54 -10.18
C SER A 131 24.08 4.88 -9.61
N ASP A 132 24.22 4.38 -8.38
CA ASP A 132 23.14 4.37 -7.42
C ASP A 132 22.72 5.81 -7.11
N SER A 133 21.43 6.12 -7.20
CA SER A 133 20.88 7.20 -6.38
C SER A 133 19.42 6.91 -6.02
N ASN A 134 19.29 6.33 -4.83
CA ASN A 134 18.18 6.50 -3.90
C ASN A 134 17.66 7.96 -3.89
N SER A 135 16.33 8.13 -3.92
CA SER A 135 15.71 9.27 -3.26
C SER A 135 14.37 8.86 -2.63
N ALA A 136 14.46 8.31 -1.43
CA ALA A 136 13.39 8.37 -0.45
C ALA A 136 13.26 9.82 0.04
N GLN A 137 12.13 10.48 -0.23
CA GLN A 137 11.75 11.70 0.47
C GLN A 137 10.63 11.40 1.47
N LYS A 138 11.06 11.35 2.73
CA LYS A 138 10.27 11.31 3.94
C LYS A 138 10.44 12.68 4.62
N SER A 139 9.39 13.48 4.68
CA SER A 139 9.30 14.70 5.51
C SER A 139 7.85 14.83 5.97
N SER A 140 7.47 14.55 7.22
CA SER A 140 7.75 15.24 8.50
C SER A 140 7.11 16.64 8.63
N ALA A 141 5.92 16.68 9.24
CA ALA A 141 5.39 17.79 10.07
C ALA A 141 4.09 17.27 10.73
N SER A 142 4.01 16.86 12.00
CA SER A 142 4.29 17.53 13.28
C SER A 142 3.49 18.81 13.50
N THR A 143 2.27 18.67 14.01
CA THR A 143 1.61 19.76 14.77
C THR A 143 1.03 19.18 16.06
N LYS A 144 1.71 19.51 17.16
CA LYS A 144 1.41 19.13 18.55
C LYS A 144 0.70 20.31 19.23
N VAL A 145 -0.50 20.03 19.75
CA VAL A 145 -1.11 20.48 21.03
C VAL A 145 -0.74 21.87 21.57
N LYS A 146 -1.76 22.70 21.88
CA LYS A 146 -1.78 23.46 23.15
C LYS A 146 -3.20 23.71 23.67
N LYS A 147 -3.45 23.09 24.82
CA LYS A 147 -4.54 23.29 25.78
C LYS A 147 -4.10 24.42 26.72
N SER A 148 -4.89 25.46 26.92
CA SER A 148 -4.69 26.38 28.05
C SER A 148 -6.01 26.86 28.64
N THR A 149 -6.37 26.16 29.71
CA THR A 149 -7.08 26.59 30.92
C THR A 149 -6.98 28.09 31.20
N LYS A 150 -8.11 28.76 31.45
CA LYS A 150 -8.15 30.04 32.16
C LYS A 150 -9.16 29.94 33.32
N ARG A 151 -8.62 29.78 34.52
CA ARG A 151 -9.27 30.07 35.80
C ARG A 151 -8.79 31.46 36.25
N LYS A 152 -9.70 32.37 36.51
CA LYS A 152 -9.73 33.26 37.68
C LYS A 152 -11.12 33.89 37.73
#